data_AF-A0ABD6AGU1-F1
#
_entry.id   AF-A0ABD6AGU1-F1
#
_cell.length_a   1.000
_cell.length_b   1.000
_cell.length_c   1.000
_cell.angle_alpha   90.00
_cell.angle_beta   90.00
_cell.angle_gamma   90.00
#
_symmetry.space_group_name_H-M   'P 1'
#
loop_
_entity.id
_entity.type
_entity.pdbx_description
1 polymer ?
#
loop_
_entity_poly.entity_id
_entity_poly.type
_entity_poly.pdbx_seq_one_letter_code
_entity_poly.pdbx_strand_id
1 'polypeptide(L)'
;MPEGAVDADFDDAELPYEQRVANALEDVQTEPVEGGVAIDVITRQAVFVRQRSYDDLEAHYEAEGYDLATYKMHPYLPGIDVDNAVYECVYVDGNPQNAHKPGKTYDFPSARLMHLPVEQAWGDMEVDDV
;
A
#
# COMPACT_ATOMS: atom_id res chain seq x y z
N MET A 1 -24.59 -24.52 -53.78
CA MET A 1 -25.47 -24.31 -52.61
C MET A 1 -25.87 -25.68 -52.10
N PRO A 2 -25.78 -26.03 -50.80
CA PRO A 2 -25.42 -25.19 -49.64
C PRO A 2 -24.20 -25.75 -48.82
N GLU A 3 -23.39 -24.87 -48.24
CA GLU A 3 -23.23 -24.60 -46.79
C GLU A 3 -22.36 -25.61 -46.04
N GLY A 4 -21.08 -25.23 -45.84
CA GLY A 4 -20.29 -25.67 -44.70
C GLY A 4 -19.71 -24.41 -44.08
N ALA A 5 -20.16 -24.10 -42.87
CA ALA A 5 -20.04 -22.85 -42.14
C ALA A 5 -18.69 -22.13 -42.24
N VAL A 6 -18.82 -20.79 -42.31
CA VAL A 6 -17.86 -19.87 -41.70
C VAL A 6 -17.82 -20.25 -40.21
N ASP A 7 -16.83 -21.02 -39.78
CA ASP A 7 -16.42 -21.02 -38.36
C ASP A 7 -15.44 -19.86 -38.20
N ALA A 8 -15.98 -18.65 -38.28
CA ALA A 8 -15.52 -17.62 -37.36
C ALA A 8 -16.20 -17.96 -36.02
N ASP A 9 -15.44 -17.82 -34.92
CA ASP A 9 -15.80 -17.96 -33.50
C ASP A 9 -14.78 -18.95 -32.90
N PHE A 10 -13.65 -18.54 -32.35
CA PHE A 10 -13.50 -17.56 -31.29
C PHE A 10 -12.16 -16.82 -31.53
N ASP A 11 -12.22 -15.52 -31.86
CA ASP A 11 -11.35 -14.59 -31.13
C ASP A 11 -11.81 -14.77 -29.68
N ASP A 12 -11.24 -15.74 -28.97
CA ASP A 12 -11.15 -15.66 -27.52
C ASP A 12 -10.34 -14.39 -27.35
N ALA A 13 -11.05 -13.26 -27.23
CA ALA A 13 -10.48 -11.98 -26.90
C ALA A 13 -10.00 -12.15 -25.47
N GLU A 14 -8.85 -12.81 -25.35
CA GLU A 14 -8.08 -12.95 -24.14
C GLU A 14 -8.02 -11.53 -23.58
N LEU A 15 -8.56 -11.37 -22.37
CA LEU A 15 -8.62 -10.05 -21.73
C LEU A 15 -7.25 -9.38 -21.89
N PRO A 16 -7.20 -8.09 -22.27
CA PRO A 16 -5.92 -7.38 -22.34
C PRO A 16 -5.14 -7.64 -21.05
N TYR A 17 -3.83 -7.88 -21.16
CA TYR A 17 -2.99 -8.22 -20.01
C TYR A 17 -3.17 -7.25 -18.82
N GLU A 18 -3.28 -5.95 -19.11
CA GLU A 18 -3.55 -4.91 -18.10
C GLU A 18 -4.85 -5.17 -17.33
N GLN A 19 -5.91 -5.64 -18.01
CA GLN A 19 -7.19 -5.96 -17.39
C GLN A 19 -7.12 -7.26 -16.58
N ARG A 20 -6.33 -8.25 -17.01
CA ARG A 20 -6.09 -9.49 -16.23
C ARG A 20 -5.38 -9.17 -14.92
N VAL A 21 -4.32 -8.38 -14.99
CA VAL A 21 -3.58 -7.91 -13.80
C VAL A 21 -4.49 -7.09 -12.88
N ALA A 22 -5.28 -6.17 -13.43
CA ALA A 22 -6.20 -5.36 -12.63
C ALA A 22 -7.23 -6.23 -11.89
N ASN A 23 -7.84 -7.20 -12.57
CA ASN A 23 -8.79 -8.13 -11.96
C ASN A 23 -8.14 -8.97 -10.87
N ALA A 24 -6.93 -9.51 -11.10
CA ALA A 24 -6.22 -10.33 -10.13
C ALA A 24 -5.81 -9.56 -8.86
N LEU A 25 -5.74 -8.23 -8.94
CA LEU A 25 -5.32 -7.37 -7.84
C LEU A 25 -6.48 -6.58 -7.20
N GLU A 26 -7.73 -6.74 -7.68
CA GLU A 26 -8.88 -5.90 -7.27
C GLU A 26 -9.10 -5.93 -5.75
N ASP A 27 -8.97 -7.10 -5.13
CA ASP A 27 -9.19 -7.30 -3.69
C ASP A 27 -7.91 -7.20 -2.84
N VAL A 28 -6.76 -6.87 -3.45
CA VAL A 28 -5.48 -6.78 -2.73
C VAL A 28 -5.39 -5.43 -2.03
N GLN A 29 -5.51 -5.46 -0.70
CA GLN A 29 -5.24 -4.28 0.13
C GLN A 29 -3.76 -3.91 0.07
N THR A 30 -3.44 -2.80 -0.59
CA THR A 30 -2.08 -2.27 -0.74
C THR A 30 -1.82 -1.06 0.14
N GLU A 31 -2.86 -0.27 0.41
CA GLU A 31 -2.76 0.94 1.23
C GLU A 31 -2.66 0.62 2.73
N PRO A 32 -1.99 1.48 3.52
CA PRO A 32 -1.96 1.32 4.98
C PRO A 32 -3.36 1.40 5.60
N VAL A 33 -3.64 0.50 6.54
CA VAL A 33 -4.93 0.40 7.23
C VAL A 33 -4.81 0.84 8.68
N GLU A 34 -5.73 1.68 9.15
CA GLU A 34 -5.84 2.05 10.57
C GLU A 34 -5.99 0.82 11.47
N GLY A 35 -5.18 0.74 12.53
CA GLY A 35 -5.12 -0.43 13.40
C GLY A 35 -4.32 -1.60 12.82
N GLY A 36 -3.81 -1.48 11.60
CA GLY A 36 -2.95 -2.45 10.94
C GLY A 36 -1.46 -2.26 11.22
N VAL A 37 -0.65 -3.08 10.56
CA VAL A 37 0.80 -2.97 10.56
C VAL A 37 1.25 -2.62 9.14
N ALA A 38 2.23 -1.73 9.03
CA ALA A 38 2.91 -1.44 7.78
C ALA A 38 4.42 -1.61 7.95
N ILE A 39 5.13 -1.74 6.84
CA ILE A 39 6.58 -1.64 6.80
C ILE A 39 6.95 -0.26 6.29
N ASP A 40 7.73 0.49 7.08
CA ASP A 40 8.46 1.63 6.54
C ASP A 40 9.51 1.10 5.56
N VAL A 41 9.29 1.29 4.26
CA VAL A 41 10.15 0.71 3.21
C VAL A 41 11.57 1.30 3.20
N ILE A 42 11.77 2.50 3.79
CA ILE A 42 13.08 3.13 3.87
C ILE A 42 13.90 2.49 4.99
N THR A 43 13.33 2.36 6.19
CA THR A 43 14.06 1.81 7.35
C THR A 43 13.94 0.30 7.47
N ARG A 44 13.00 -0.32 6.75
CA ARG A 44 12.64 -1.75 6.80
C ARG A 44 12.14 -2.19 8.17
N GLN A 45 11.52 -1.28 8.92
CA GLN A 45 10.98 -1.56 10.24
C GLN A 45 9.46 -1.60 10.21
N ALA A 46 8.87 -2.45 11.06
CA ALA A 46 7.44 -2.51 11.25
C ALA A 46 6.94 -1.29 12.04
N VAL A 47 5.82 -0.73 11.59
CA VAL A 47 5.10 0.34 12.27
C VAL A 47 3.64 -0.07 12.45
N PHE A 48 3.07 0.27 13.60
CA PHE A 48 1.64 0.22 13.82
C PHE A 48 1.01 1.49 13.25
N VAL A 49 -0.01 1.34 12.41
CA VAL A 49 -0.73 2.47 11.82
C VAL A 49 -1.82 2.89 12.79
N ARG A 50 -1.67 4.08 13.39
CA ARG A 50 -2.63 4.57 14.39
C ARG A 50 -3.88 5.13 13.74
N GLN A 51 -3.73 5.91 12.67
CA GLN A 51 -4.82 6.52 11.89
C GLN A 51 -4.25 7.19 10.63
N ARG A 52 -5.12 7.50 9.66
CA ARG A 52 -4.83 8.50 8.63
C ARG A 52 -5.03 9.89 9.23
N SER A 53 -3.98 10.70 9.27
CA SER A 53 -4.00 12.03 9.91
C SER A 53 -4.32 13.15 8.93
N TYR A 54 -3.88 13.02 7.68
CA TYR A 54 -4.13 14.02 6.63
C TYR A 54 -4.48 13.34 5.30
N ASP A 55 -5.26 14.03 4.48
CA ASP A 55 -5.70 13.51 3.20
C ASP A 55 -4.60 13.55 2.14
N ASP A 56 -3.70 14.52 2.22
CA ASP A 56 -2.60 14.76 1.28
C ASP A 56 -1.42 15.46 1.99
N LEU A 57 -0.34 15.73 1.24
CA LEU A 57 0.85 16.40 1.78
C LEU A 57 0.68 17.91 1.97
N GLU A 58 -0.20 18.54 1.20
CA GLU A 58 -0.48 19.97 1.32
C GLU A 58 -1.15 20.27 2.67
N ALA A 59 -2.18 19.51 3.03
CA ALA A 59 -2.87 19.61 4.31
C ALA A 59 -1.93 19.37 5.50
N HIS A 60 -1.01 18.42 5.38
CA HIS A 60 0.04 18.20 6.39
C HIS A 60 0.98 19.40 6.50
N TYR A 61 1.46 19.92 5.37
CA TYR A 61 2.34 21.09 5.34
C TYR A 61 1.69 22.32 5.97
N GLU A 62 0.41 22.59 5.66
CA GLU A 62 -0.33 23.71 6.23
C GLU A 62 -0.47 23.62 7.76
N ALA A 63 -0.65 22.41 8.29
CA ALA A 63 -0.83 22.18 9.72
C ALA A 63 0.50 22.15 10.50
N GLU A 64 1.52 21.48 9.97
CA GLU A 64 2.76 21.18 10.69
C GLU A 64 3.96 22.06 10.29
N GLY A 65 3.87 22.76 9.15
CA GLY A 65 4.86 23.72 8.68
C GLY A 65 6.11 23.11 8.05
N TYR A 66 6.09 21.82 7.70
CA TYR A 66 7.17 21.15 6.97
C TYR A 66 6.60 20.12 5.99
N ASP A 67 7.31 19.89 4.88
CA ASP A 67 6.85 19.03 3.79
C ASP A 67 7.49 17.64 3.88
N LEU A 68 6.66 16.62 4.07
CA LEU A 68 7.11 15.24 4.12
C LEU A 68 7.74 14.76 2.81
N ALA A 69 7.36 15.27 1.62
CA ALA A 69 7.99 14.87 0.37
C ALA A 69 9.50 15.16 0.34
N THR A 70 9.93 16.21 1.06
CA THR A 70 11.33 16.64 1.11
C THR A 70 12.01 16.38 2.46
N TYR A 71 11.24 16.19 3.52
CA TYR A 71 11.76 15.99 4.87
C TYR A 71 11.97 14.52 5.20
N LYS A 72 13.24 14.10 5.36
CA LYS A 72 13.63 12.72 5.73
C LYS A 72 13.09 11.63 4.80
N MET A 73 12.70 12.00 3.59
CA MET A 73 12.37 11.08 2.52
C MET A 73 13.56 10.82 1.63
N HIS A 74 13.54 9.65 1.01
CA HIS A 74 14.54 9.29 0.03
C HIS A 74 14.14 9.92 -1.33
N PRO A 75 14.96 10.80 -1.94
CA PRO A 75 14.60 11.52 -3.16
C PRO A 75 14.27 10.66 -4.38
N TYR A 76 14.60 9.37 -4.31
CA TYR A 76 14.37 8.40 -5.37
C TYR A 76 13.30 7.36 -4.99
N LEU A 77 12.53 7.59 -3.92
CA LEU A 77 11.43 6.71 -3.58
C LEU A 77 10.33 6.85 -4.64
N PRO A 78 9.95 5.78 -5.34
CA PRO A 78 8.85 5.85 -6.29
C PRO A 78 7.52 6.09 -5.57
N GLY A 79 6.57 6.73 -6.26
CA GLY A 79 5.21 6.95 -5.77
C GLY A 79 5.04 8.12 -4.79
N ILE A 80 6.12 8.80 -4.39
CA ILE A 80 6.02 10.03 -3.60
C ILE A 80 5.45 11.16 -4.46
N ASP A 81 4.31 11.70 -4.05
CA ASP A 81 3.67 12.85 -4.70
C ASP A 81 2.86 13.68 -3.69
N VAL A 82 2.32 14.82 -4.15
CA VAL A 82 1.55 15.75 -3.32
C VAL A 82 0.21 15.18 -2.85
N ASP A 83 -0.34 14.21 -3.58
CA ASP A 83 -1.64 13.58 -3.32
C ASP A 83 -1.51 12.42 -2.32
N ASN A 84 -0.29 12.09 -1.87
CA ASN A 84 -0.06 11.06 -0.88
C ASN A 84 -0.71 11.39 0.46
N ALA A 85 -1.62 10.51 0.90
CA ALA A 85 -2.17 10.55 2.26
C ALA A 85 -1.07 10.42 3.32
N VAL A 86 -1.32 11.00 4.51
CA VAL A 86 -0.39 10.94 5.63
C VAL A 86 -0.97 10.11 6.77
N TYR A 87 -0.17 9.18 7.26
CA TYR A 87 -0.52 8.27 8.35
C TYR A 87 0.33 8.55 9.58
N GLU A 88 -0.32 8.64 10.74
CA GLU A 88 0.37 8.66 12.02
C GLU A 88 0.66 7.21 12.44
N CYS A 89 1.94 6.91 12.66
CA CYS A 89 2.40 5.57 12.98
C CYS A 89 3.33 5.53 14.20
N VAL A 90 3.44 4.35 14.81
CA VAL A 90 4.36 4.07 15.92
C VAL A 90 5.27 2.92 15.52
N TYR A 91 6.59 3.07 15.64
CA TYR A 91 7.51 1.94 15.43
C TYR A 91 7.24 0.82 16.44
N VAL A 92 7.11 -0.40 15.93
CA VAL A 92 7.01 -1.60 16.76
C VAL A 92 8.41 -2.02 17.17
N ASP A 93 8.68 -2.02 18.48
CA ASP A 93 9.96 -2.50 19.00
C ASP A 93 9.97 -4.04 18.96
N GLY A 94 10.90 -4.61 18.21
CA GLY A 94 11.09 -6.06 18.13
C GLY A 94 11.61 -6.69 19.43
N ASN A 95 12.06 -5.89 20.40
CA ASN A 95 12.43 -6.36 21.73
C ASN A 95 11.25 -6.24 22.71
N PRO A 96 10.60 -7.35 23.09
CA PRO A 96 9.43 -7.32 23.97
C PRO A 96 9.77 -6.79 25.38
N GLN A 97 11.03 -6.79 25.80
CA GLN A 97 11.43 -6.19 27.08
C GLN A 97 11.18 -4.68 27.12
N ASN A 98 11.12 -4.02 25.96
CA ASN A 98 10.86 -2.58 25.85
C ASN A 98 9.36 -2.24 25.79
N ALA A 99 8.45 -3.22 25.82
CA ALA A 99 7.00 -2.99 25.67
C ALA A 99 6.38 -2.03 26.70
N HIS A 100 7.05 -1.83 27.85
CA HIS A 100 6.64 -0.88 28.89
C HIS A 100 7.02 0.58 28.59
N LYS A 101 7.83 0.83 27.56
CA LYS A 101 8.28 2.17 27.19
C LYS A 101 7.26 2.81 26.25
N PRO A 102 6.75 4.01 26.55
CA PRO A 102 5.85 4.70 25.63
C PRO A 102 6.58 5.00 24.31
N GLY A 103 5.96 4.62 23.20
CA GLY A 103 6.42 4.96 21.85
C GLY A 103 6.16 6.42 21.50
N LYS A 104 6.86 6.90 20.48
CA LYS A 104 6.54 8.18 19.83
C LYS A 104 5.78 7.90 18.54
N THR A 105 4.87 8.80 18.20
CA THR A 105 4.20 8.80 16.90
C THR A 105 5.00 9.65 15.90
N TYR A 106 4.89 9.28 14.64
CA TYR A 106 5.52 9.96 13.51
C TYR A 106 4.58 9.90 12.31
N ASP A 107 4.62 10.94 11.50
CA ASP A 107 3.87 11.01 10.26
C ASP A 107 4.65 10.41 9.09
N PHE A 108 3.95 9.66 8.25
CA PHE A 108 4.52 9.04 7.05
C PHE A 108 3.59 9.26 5.86
N PRO A 109 4.12 9.64 4.68
CA PRO A 109 3.36 9.57 3.44
C PRO A 109 3.05 8.11 3.09
N SER A 110 1.90 7.86 2.47
CA SER A 110 1.46 6.53 2.01
C SER A 110 2.53 5.81 1.19
N ALA A 111 3.23 6.51 0.29
CA ALA A 111 4.29 5.95 -0.54
C ALA A 111 5.48 5.35 0.24
N ARG A 112 5.65 5.70 1.51
CA ARG A 112 6.68 5.11 2.39
C ARG A 112 6.25 3.83 3.08
N LEU A 113 4.95 3.55 3.09
CA LEU A 113 4.36 2.49 3.86
C LEU A 113 3.91 1.38 2.93
N MET A 114 4.39 0.17 3.19
CA MET A 114 3.85 -1.04 2.57
C MET A 114 2.92 -1.69 3.60
N HIS A 115 1.64 -1.89 3.26
CA HIS A 115 0.74 -2.68 4.11
C HIS A 115 1.37 -4.05 4.39
N LEU A 116 1.41 -4.44 5.67
CA LEU A 116 1.81 -5.78 6.07
C LEU A 116 0.53 -6.56 6.40
N PRO A 117 0.10 -7.49 5.54
CA PRO A 117 -1.17 -8.18 5.70
C PRO A 117 -1.06 -9.31 6.74
N VAL A 118 -0.91 -8.92 8.00
CA VAL A 118 -0.81 -9.86 9.14
C VAL A 118 -2.04 -10.75 9.26
N GLU A 119 -3.19 -10.27 8.81
CA GLU A 119 -4.46 -11.00 8.74
C GLU A 119 -4.42 -12.22 7.82
N GLN A 120 -3.48 -12.25 6.88
CA GLN A 120 -3.29 -13.38 5.95
C GLN A 120 -2.29 -14.40 6.48
N ALA A 121 -1.61 -14.15 7.61
CA ALA A 121 -0.59 -15.05 8.15
C ALA A 121 -1.13 -16.43 8.54
N TRP A 122 -2.46 -16.58 8.63
CA TRP A 122 -3.17 -17.83 8.91
C TRP A 122 -4.17 -18.22 7.82
N GLY A 123 -4.12 -17.56 6.65
CA GLY A 123 -4.95 -17.87 5.49
C GLY A 123 -4.11 -18.38 4.32
N ASP A 124 -4.73 -19.16 3.44
CA ASP A 124 -4.15 -19.52 2.15
C ASP A 124 -4.56 -18.43 1.15
N MET A 125 -3.71 -17.40 0.97
CA MET A 125 -3.90 -16.43 -0.10
C MET A 125 -3.13 -16.90 -1.34
N GLU A 126 -3.87 -17.16 -2.42
CA GLU A 126 -3.33 -17.33 -3.76
C GLU A 126 -3.76 -16.12 -4.59
N VAL A 127 -2.83 -15.48 -5.30
CA VAL A 127 -3.18 -14.54 -6.37
C VAL A 127 -3.45 -15.41 -7.59
N ASP A 128 -4.64 -15.28 -8.18
CA ASP A 128 -5.01 -16.06 -9.36
C ASP A 128 -3.94 -15.93 -10.45
N ASP A 129 -3.65 -17.03 -11.16
CA ASP A 129 -2.67 -17.03 -12.25
C ASP A 129 -3.07 -15.99 -13.31
N VAL A 130 -2.22 -14.97 -13.51
CA VAL A 130 -2.44 -13.88 -14.47
C VAL A 130 -2.22 -14.34 -15.89
#